data_AF-A0A6G3QQT5-F1
#
_entry.id   AF-A0A6G3QQT5-F1
#
_cell.length_a   1.000
_cell.length_b   1.000
_cell.length_c   1.000
_cell.angle_alpha   90.00
_cell.angle_beta   90.00
_cell.angle_gamma   90.00
#
_symmetry.space_group_name_H-M   'P 1'
#
loop_
_entity.id
_entity.type
_entity.pdbx_description
1 polymer ?
#
loop_
_entity_poly.entity_id
_entity_poly.type
_entity_poly.pdbx_seq_one_letter_code
_entity_poly.pdbx_strand_id
1 'polypeptide(L)' 'LVVANLDPHHTQEATVSLDMAHLGLGPHDPVPVRDELTGETYHWGSTANYVRLEPGRAPAHVLHVQRPPAAPRNGGPRPS' A
#
# COMPACT_ATOMS: atom_id res chain seq x y z
N LEU A 1 3.64 -0.04 -5.83
CA LEU A 1 4.08 1.32 -5.43
C LEU A 1 5.53 1.23 -4.99
N VAL A 2 6.38 2.19 -5.35
CA VAL A 2 7.77 2.22 -4.88
C VAL A 2 8.02 3.57 -4.21
N VAL A 3 8.64 3.54 -3.05
CA VAL A 3 9.13 4.73 -2.36
C VAL A 3 10.62 4.54 -2.13
N ALA A 4 11.44 5.49 -2.57
CA ALA A 4 12.89 5.39 -2.48
C ALA A 4 13.47 6.66 -1.89
N ASN A 5 14.44 6.51 -1.01
CA ASN A 5 15.27 7.59 -0.53
C ASN A 5 16.38 7.84 -1.56
N LEU A 6 16.46 9.07 -2.07
CA LEU A 6 17.48 9.49 -3.04
C LEU A 6 18.72 10.11 -2.36
N ASP A 7 18.68 10.31 -1.04
CA ASP A 7 19.85 10.66 -0.24
C ASP A 7 20.58 9.37 0.18
N PRO A 8 21.79 9.09 -0.34
CA PRO A 8 22.52 7.87 -0.04
C PRO A 8 23.19 7.89 1.35
N HIS A 9 23.14 9.01 2.07
CA HIS A 9 23.89 9.21 3.31
C HIS A 9 23.00 9.40 4.53
N HIS A 10 21.82 9.99 4.37
CA HIS A 10 20.94 10.33 5.49
C HIS A 10 19.61 9.59 5.45
N THR A 11 19.09 9.26 6.64
CA THR A 11 17.71 8.78 6.79
C THR A 11 16.73 9.87 6.37
N GLN A 12 15.70 9.49 5.63
CA GLN A 12 14.62 10.38 5.23
C GLN A 12 13.28 9.83 5.71
N GLU A 13 12.40 10.75 6.09
CA GLU A 13 11.06 10.46 6.57
C GLU A 13 10.06 11.23 5.72
N ALA A 14 8.96 10.57 5.36
CA ALA A 14 7.96 11.17 4.50
C ALA A 14 6.57 10.65 4.86
N THR A 15 5.56 11.39 4.39
CA THR A 15 4.17 10.98 4.43
C THR A 15 3.69 10.74 3.01
N VAL A 16 3.16 9.55 2.75
CA VAL A 16 2.67 9.13 1.43
C VAL A 16 1.14 9.20 1.39
N SER A 17 0.62 9.90 0.40
CA SER A 17 -0.81 9.87 0.06
C SER A 17 -1.03 8.91 -1.11
N LEU A 18 -2.00 8.01 -0.95
CA LEU A 18 -2.40 7.08 -1.99
C LEU A 18 -3.55 7.64 -2.80
N ASP A 19 -3.40 7.63 -4.12
CA ASP A 19 -4.52 7.84 -5.03
C ASP A 19 -5.38 6.57 -5.09
N MET A 20 -6.34 6.48 -4.17
CA MET A 20 -7.22 5.31 -4.05
C MET A 20 -8.03 5.06 -5.33
N ALA A 21 -8.42 6.12 -6.05
CA ALA A 21 -9.17 6.01 -7.29
C ALA A 21 -8.34 5.34 -8.39
N HIS A 22 -7.08 5.76 -8.56
CA HIS A 22 -6.15 5.10 -9.49
C HIS A 22 -5.84 3.65 -9.09
N LEU A 23 -5.89 3.33 -7.80
CA LEU A 23 -5.72 1.96 -7.31
C LEU A 23 -6.99 1.11 -7.42
N GLY A 24 -8.14 1.69 -7.79
CA GLY A 24 -9.43 1.01 -7.86
C GLY A 24 -9.98 0.63 -6.49
N LEU A 25 -9.63 1.38 -5.45
CA LEU A 25 -9.97 1.14 -4.04
C LEU A 25 -10.91 2.24 -3.51
N GLY A 26 -11.71 1.89 -2.52
CA GLY A 26 -12.57 2.85 -1.81
C GLY A 26 -11.76 3.78 -0.90
N PRO A 27 -12.21 5.02 -0.66
CA PRO A 27 -11.45 6.01 0.12
C PRO A 27 -11.47 5.79 1.64
N HIS A 28 -12.30 4.87 2.16
CA HIS A 28 -12.64 4.82 3.58
C HIS A 28 -11.98 3.68 4.38
N ASP A 29 -11.49 2.62 3.73
CA ASP A 29 -10.91 1.47 4.42
C ASP A 29 -9.39 1.40 4.23
N PRO A 30 -8.61 1.16 5.31
CA PRO A 30 -7.19 0.88 5.18
C PRO A 30 -6.94 -0.39 4.35
N VAL A 31 -6.00 -0.31 3.43
CA VAL A 31 -5.64 -1.42 2.54
C VAL A 31 -4.35 -2.09 3.00
N PRO A 32 -4.28 -3.44 3.00
CA PRO A 32 -3.05 -4.12 3.30
C PRO A 32 -2.02 -3.86 2.19
N VAL A 33 -0.82 -3.47 2.57
CA VAL A 33 0.30 -3.21 1.69
C VAL A 33 1.50 -4.01 2.19
N ARG A 34 2.01 -4.90 1.35
CA ARG A 34 3.18 -5.72 1.65
C ARG A 34 4.43 -5.07 1.06
N ASP A 35 5.47 -4.89 1.87
CA ASP A 35 6.79 -4.56 1.34
C ASP A 35 7.50 -5.84 0.92
N GLU A 36 7.80 -5.98 -0.36
CA GLU A 36 8.42 -7.19 -0.90
C GLU A 36 9.92 -7.28 -0.57
N LEU A 37 10.56 -6.18 -0.14
CA LEU A 37 11.97 -6.21 0.28
C LEU A 37 12.15 -6.79 1.68
N THR A 38 11.20 -6.52 2.58
CA THR A 38 11.26 -6.93 3.99
C THR A 38 10.28 -8.05 4.34
N GLY A 39 9.22 -8.22 3.55
CA GLY A 39 8.09 -9.10 3.83
C GLY A 39 7.07 -8.52 4.81
N GLU A 40 7.30 -7.33 5.37
CA GLU A 40 6.39 -6.70 6.31
C GLU A 40 5.08 -6.28 5.63
N THR A 41 3.98 -6.30 6.39
CA THR A 41 2.67 -5.86 5.90
C THR A 41 2.15 -4.73 6.78
N TYR A 42 1.72 -3.65 6.13
CA TYR A 42 1.16 -2.46 6.77
C TYR A 42 -0.29 -2.25 6.33
N HIS A 43 -1.06 -1.53 7.13
CA HIS A 43 -2.40 -1.08 6.76
C HIS A 43 -2.35 0.40 6.41
N TRP A 44 -2.47 0.73 5.13
CA TRP A 44 -2.36 2.10 4.64
C TRP A 44 -3.72 2.70 4.35
N GLY A 45 -3.94 3.93 4.81
CA GLY A 45 -5.10 4.74 4.45
C GLY A 45 -4.88 5.50 3.14
N SER A 46 -5.86 6.32 2.76
CA SER A 46 -5.78 7.21 1.60
C SER A 46 -4.72 8.31 1.78
N THR A 47 -4.53 8.80 3.00
CA THR A 47 -3.55 9.86 3.32
C THR A 47 -2.78 9.51 4.58
N ALA A 48 -1.74 10.28 4.86
CA ALA A 48 -1.00 10.23 6.13
C ALA A 48 -0.22 8.92 6.40
N ASN A 49 0.23 8.20 5.37
CA ASN A 49 1.03 6.98 5.57
C ASN A 49 2.50 7.34 5.80
N TYR A 50 2.96 7.21 7.04
CA TYR A 50 4.34 7.51 7.40
C TYR A 50 5.31 6.43 6.92
N VAL A 51 6.43 6.85 6.37
CA VAL A 51 7.56 5.99 5.98
C VAL A 51 8.88 6.59 6.46
N ARG A 52 9.82 5.71 6.85
CA ARG A 52 11.17 6.07 7.24
C ARG A 52 12.16 5.18 6.48
N LEU A 53 13.00 5.78 5.67
CA LEU A 53 13.94 5.09 4.78
C LEU A 53 15.38 5.38 5.23
N GLU A 54 16.07 4.32 5.63
CA GLU A 54 17.42 4.38 6.20
C GLU A 54 18.43 3.79 5.19
N PRO A 55 19.38 4.60 4.66
CA PRO A 55 20.42 4.09 3.78
C PRO A 55 21.18 2.91 4.40
N GLY A 56 21.48 1.89 3.61
CA GLY A 56 22.19 0.68 4.07
C GLY A 56 21.32 -0.36 4.79
N ARG A 57 20.13 0.00 5.28
CA ARG A 57 19.20 -0.95 5.92
C ARG A 57 17.92 -1.15 5.11
N ALA A 58 17.23 -0.06 4.81
CA ALA A 58 15.98 -0.04 4.04
C ALA A 58 15.94 1.25 3.20
N PRO A 59 16.74 1.34 2.12
CA PRO A 59 16.84 2.56 1.30
C PRO A 59 15.57 2.79 0.46
N ALA A 60 14.73 1.77 0.28
CA ALA A 60 13.48 1.83 -0.43
C ALA A 60 12.48 0.84 0.16
N HIS A 61 11.20 1.06 -0.16
CA HIS A 61 10.12 0.10 0.01
C HIS A 61 9.51 -0.24 -1.35
N VAL A 62 9.33 -1.54 -1.63
CA VAL A 62 8.63 -2.02 -2.83
C VAL A 62 7.29 -2.59 -2.39
N LEU A 63 6.28 -1.75 -2.49
CA LEU A 63 4.99 -1.94 -1.86
C LEU A 63 3.98 -2.56 -2.84
N HIS A 64 3.57 -3.78 -2.54
CA HIS A 64 2.47 -4.47 -3.18
C HIS A 64 1.16 -4.17 -2.45
N VAL A 65 0.31 -3.36 -3.08
CA VAL A 65 -1.04 -3.06 -2.57
C VAL A 65 -1.94 -4.27 -2.81
N GLN A 66 -2.40 -4.88 -1.73
CA GLN A 66 -3.28 -6.05 -1.78
C GLN A 66 -4.72 -5.57 -1.83
N ARG A 67 -5.44 -5.92 -2.90
CA ARG A 67 -6.87 -5.64 -2.99
C ARG A 67 -7.62 -6.69 -2.17
N PRO A 68 -8.56 -6.30 -1.30
CA PRO A 68 -9.47 -7.27 -0.73
C PRO A 68 -10.19 -7.99 -1.88
N PRO A 69 -10.42 -9.30 -1.76
CA PRO A 69 -11.13 -10.05 -2.79
C PRO A 69 -12.47 -9.37 -3.05
N ALA A 70 -12.82 -9.19 -4.33
CA ALA A 70 -14.12 -8.68 -4.71
C ALA A 70 -15.18 -9.54 -4.01
N ALA A 71 -16.10 -8.91 -3.27
CA ALA A 71 -17.20 -9.62 -2.63
C ALA A 71 -17.85 -10.55 -3.66
N PRO A 72 -18.11 -11.83 -3.33
CA PRO A 72 -18.69 -12.76 -4.28
C PRO A 72 -19.99 -12.14 -4.80
N ARG A 73 -20.07 -11.98 -6.13
CA ARG A 73 -21.30 -11.57 -6.82
C ARG A 73 -22.30 -12.72 -6.66
N ASN A 74 -22.97 -12.79 -5.52
CA ASN A 74 -24.05 -13.73 -5.26
C ASN A 74 -25.22 -13.36 -6.16
N GLY A 75 -25.19 -13.84 -7.41
CA GLY A 75 -26.32 -13.85 -8.31
C GLY A 75 -27.26 -14.99 -7.92
N GLY A 76 -28.37 -14.65 -7.25
CA GLY A 76 -29.59 -15.48 -7.27
C GLY A 76 -30.64 -14.84 -8.20
N PRO A 77 -31.81 -15.46 -8.39
CA PRO A 77 -32.14 -16.89 -8.46
C PRO A 77 -32.38 -17.33 -9.93
N ARG A 78 -32.39 -18.64 -10.23
CA ARG A 78 -32.96 -19.14 -11.50
C ARG A 78 -34.40 -19.63 -11.26
N PRO A 79 -35.41 -19.09 -11.96
CA PRO A 79 -36.77 -19.63 -11.89
C PRO A 79 -36.83 -20.95 -12.68
N SER A 80 -37.54 -21.94 -12.13
CA SER A 80 -38.05 -23.12 -12.85
C SER A 80 -39.55 -23.19 -12.64
#